data_AF-A0A965YA82-F1
#
_entry.id   AF-A0A965YA82-F1
#
_cell.length_a   1.000
_cell.length_b   1.000
_cell.length_c   1.000
_cell.angle_alpha   90.00
_cell.angle_beta   90.00
_cell.angle_gamma   90.00
#
_symmetry.space_group_name_H-M   'P 1'
#
loop_
_entity.id
_entity.type
_entity.pdbx_description
1 polymer ?
#
loop_
_entity_poly.entity_id
_entity_poly.type
_entity_poly.pdbx_seq_one_letter_code
_entity_poly.pdbx_strand_id
1 'polypeptide(L)'
;MKKAYYLLFLSIFLLFPFISKAYVMKSNDFIYIAKDEVVEGNLYFAGKSLTVEGEVLGDIIGISTNIQINGKVTGDIIAITQNLKITGQVNGNLRTVSSLSDISGNIEKNVNILGENLIFGENSNIGQDLMFLGVNSEFNGKIKGNLHGQANNILIRGSIEKDVNLVLDQIKRKKY
;
A
#
# COMPACT_ATOMS: atom_id res chain seq x y z
N MET A 1 6.42 -12.65 56.19
CA MET A 1 6.63 -13.76 55.23
C MET A 1 5.62 -13.80 54.07
N LYS A 2 4.31 -13.52 54.27
CA LYS A 2 3.31 -13.55 53.18
C LYS A 2 3.53 -12.54 52.03
N LYS A 3 4.12 -11.35 52.28
CA LYS A 3 4.40 -10.33 51.24
C LYS A 3 5.55 -10.70 50.29
N ALA A 4 6.50 -11.52 50.75
CA ALA A 4 7.63 -11.96 49.92
C ALA A 4 7.17 -12.94 48.82
N TYR A 5 6.15 -13.75 49.10
CA TYR A 5 5.52 -14.63 48.11
C TYR A 5 4.89 -13.85 46.95
N TYR A 6 4.22 -12.73 47.21
CA TYR A 6 3.60 -11.90 46.16
C TYR A 6 4.64 -11.25 45.24
N LEU A 7 5.80 -10.83 45.79
CA LEU A 7 6.90 -10.30 44.98
C LEU A 7 7.53 -11.39 44.11
N LEU A 8 7.67 -12.61 44.64
CA LEU A 8 8.19 -13.76 43.91
C LEU A 8 7.23 -14.23 42.80
N PHE A 9 5.93 -14.13 43.05
CA PHE A 9 4.86 -14.43 42.08
C PHE A 9 4.78 -13.37 40.98
N LEU A 10 4.96 -12.09 41.31
CA LEU A 10 4.99 -10.98 40.35
C LEU A 10 6.23 -11.05 39.43
N SER A 11 7.40 -11.42 39.97
CA SER A 11 8.60 -11.65 39.16
C SER A 11 8.48 -12.83 38.20
N ILE A 12 7.75 -13.89 38.60
CA ILE A 12 7.46 -15.04 37.73
C ILE A 12 6.48 -14.65 36.61
N PHE A 13 5.51 -13.76 36.89
CA PHE A 13 4.57 -13.23 35.89
C PHE A 13 5.25 -12.30 34.86
N LEU A 14 6.29 -11.55 35.29
CA LEU A 14 7.09 -10.68 34.41
C LEU A 14 8.12 -11.45 33.55
N LEU A 15 8.43 -12.70 33.92
CA LEU A 15 9.32 -13.60 33.17
C LEU A 15 8.57 -14.49 32.17
N PHE A 16 7.24 -14.38 32.08
CA PHE A 16 6.52 -14.92 30.93
C PHE A 16 6.74 -13.98 29.75
N PRO A 17 7.55 -14.34 28.74
CA PRO A 17 7.46 -13.66 27.46
C PRO A 17 6.02 -13.88 26.98
N PHE A 18 5.25 -12.80 26.91
CA PHE A 18 4.11 -12.79 26.00
C PHE A 18 4.73 -13.02 24.63
N ILE A 19 4.68 -14.25 24.14
CA ILE A 19 5.05 -14.59 22.76
C ILE A 19 3.95 -13.98 21.89
N SER A 20 3.97 -12.67 21.74
CA SER A 20 3.22 -11.96 20.71
C SER A 20 3.98 -12.25 19.41
N LYS A 21 3.46 -13.19 18.62
CA LYS A 21 3.91 -13.35 17.24
C LYS A 21 3.40 -12.15 16.45
N ALA A 22 4.18 -11.07 16.40
CA ALA A 22 3.83 -9.85 15.66
C ALA A 22 4.29 -9.90 14.18
N TYR A 23 4.37 -11.09 13.59
CA TYR A 23 4.67 -11.22 12.16
C TYR A 23 4.21 -12.56 11.62
N VAL A 24 3.63 -12.54 10.42
CA VAL A 24 3.38 -13.73 9.61
C VAL A 24 4.28 -13.64 8.38
N MET A 25 5.20 -14.59 8.23
CA MET A 25 6.05 -14.70 7.04
C MET A 25 5.54 -15.86 6.19
N LYS A 26 4.74 -15.56 5.16
CA LYS A 26 4.30 -16.56 4.17
C LYS A 26 5.36 -16.59 3.06
N SER A 27 6.15 -17.66 2.98
CA SER A 27 7.04 -17.94 1.86
C SER A 27 6.42 -19.07 1.05
N ASN A 28 5.58 -18.69 0.10
CA ASN A 28 4.96 -19.59 -0.86
C ASN A 28 4.90 -18.85 -2.19
N ASP A 29 4.91 -19.58 -3.31
CA ASP A 29 4.80 -18.96 -4.64
C ASP A 29 3.53 -18.09 -4.75
N PHE A 30 2.47 -18.51 -4.06
CA PHE A 30 1.19 -17.81 -4.03
C PHE A 30 0.72 -17.64 -2.58
N ILE A 31 0.52 -16.39 -2.18
CA ILE A 31 0.06 -16.01 -0.85
C ILE A 31 -1.36 -15.49 -0.98
N TYR A 32 -2.29 -16.14 -0.29
CA TYR A 32 -3.70 -15.80 -0.29
C TYR A 32 -4.15 -15.57 1.16
N ILE A 33 -4.76 -14.42 1.42
CA ILE A 33 -5.44 -14.09 2.67
C ILE A 33 -6.94 -14.10 2.37
N ALA A 34 -7.65 -15.10 2.88
CA ALA A 34 -9.08 -15.27 2.60
C ALA A 34 -9.93 -14.16 3.22
N LYS A 35 -11.17 -13.99 2.76
CA LYS A 35 -12.05 -12.90 3.19
C LYS A 35 -12.36 -12.89 4.69
N ASP A 36 -12.39 -14.05 5.30
CA ASP A 36 -12.61 -14.30 6.73
C ASP A 36 -11.29 -14.41 7.53
N GLU A 37 -10.14 -14.32 6.86
CA GLU A 37 -8.82 -14.36 7.49
C GLU A 37 -8.39 -12.96 7.93
N VAL A 38 -7.92 -12.88 9.17
CA VAL A 38 -7.30 -11.67 9.73
C VAL A 38 -5.84 -12.00 10.04
N VAL A 39 -4.93 -11.23 9.43
CA VAL A 39 -3.52 -11.25 9.77
C VAL A 39 -3.28 -10.23 10.87
N GLU A 40 -2.94 -10.69 12.07
CA GLU A 40 -2.53 -9.81 13.16
C GLU A 40 -1.12 -9.27 12.93
N GLY A 41 -0.97 -7.94 13.02
CA GLY A 41 0.31 -7.25 12.83
C GLY A 41 0.73 -7.14 11.36
N ASN A 42 2.05 -7.06 11.15
CA ASN A 42 2.64 -6.80 9.83
C ASN A 42 2.76 -8.08 9.00
N LEU A 43 2.44 -7.98 7.72
CA LEU A 43 2.64 -9.02 6.72
C LEU A 43 3.92 -8.75 5.93
N TYR A 44 4.93 -9.60 6.15
CA TYR A 44 6.16 -9.60 5.36
C TYR A 44 6.11 -10.74 4.34
N PHE A 45 6.37 -10.45 3.07
CA PHE A 45 6.24 -11.44 2.02
C PHE A 45 7.25 -11.31 0.88
N ALA A 46 7.56 -12.46 0.29
CA ALA A 46 8.24 -12.57 -0.99
C ALA A 46 7.68 -13.80 -1.72
N GLY A 47 7.20 -13.61 -2.95
CA GLY A 47 6.56 -14.69 -3.72
C GLY A 47 6.12 -14.23 -5.12
N LYS A 48 5.51 -15.10 -5.92
CA LYS A 48 5.03 -14.73 -7.28
C LYS A 48 3.69 -13.99 -7.26
N SER A 49 2.85 -14.25 -6.26
CA SER A 49 1.58 -13.55 -6.09
C SER A 49 1.22 -13.33 -4.63
N LEU A 50 0.67 -12.15 -4.32
CA LEU A 50 -0.06 -11.86 -3.09
C LEU A 50 -1.49 -11.44 -3.44
N THR A 51 -2.47 -12.09 -2.83
CA THR A 51 -3.88 -11.68 -2.90
C THR A 51 -4.43 -11.55 -1.48
N VAL A 52 -5.00 -10.38 -1.17
CA VAL A 52 -5.61 -10.08 0.13
C VAL A 52 -7.08 -9.78 -0.07
N GLU A 53 -7.94 -10.74 0.29
CA GLU A 53 -9.40 -10.56 0.37
C GLU A 53 -9.87 -10.17 1.78
N GLY A 54 -9.13 -10.59 2.81
CA GLY A 54 -9.44 -10.36 4.23
C GLY A 54 -8.85 -9.08 4.81
N GLU A 55 -8.38 -9.14 6.05
CA GLU A 55 -7.83 -7.98 6.76
C GLU A 55 -6.38 -8.21 7.22
N VAL A 56 -5.54 -7.19 7.06
CA VAL A 56 -4.20 -7.12 7.65
C VAL A 56 -4.19 -5.97 8.66
N LEU A 57 -4.04 -6.32 9.94
CA LEU A 57 -4.02 -5.38 11.07
C LEU A 57 -2.62 -4.80 11.30
N GLY A 58 -2.01 -4.30 10.24
CA GLY A 58 -0.66 -3.75 10.23
C GLY A 58 -0.23 -3.35 8.83
N ASP A 59 1.08 -3.33 8.61
CA ASP A 59 1.69 -2.98 7.34
C ASP A 59 1.84 -4.21 6.42
N ILE A 60 1.78 -4.00 5.11
CA ILE A 60 2.18 -4.99 4.10
C ILE A 60 3.52 -4.55 3.51
N ILE A 61 4.56 -5.39 3.65
CA ILE A 61 5.92 -5.08 3.23
C ILE A 61 6.50 -6.25 2.44
N GLY A 62 6.85 -6.04 1.17
CA GLY A 62 7.39 -7.16 0.39
C GLY A 62 7.56 -6.94 -1.10
N ILE A 63 7.87 -8.03 -1.80
CA ILE A 63 8.12 -8.04 -3.25
C ILE A 63 7.36 -9.19 -3.88
N SER A 64 6.64 -8.92 -4.97
CA SER A 64 5.98 -9.97 -5.73
C SER A 64 5.70 -9.60 -7.17
N THR A 65 5.60 -10.55 -8.10
CA THR A 65 5.22 -10.24 -9.49
C THR A 65 3.80 -9.64 -9.56
N ASN A 66 2.86 -10.15 -8.75
CA ASN A 66 1.48 -9.67 -8.73
C ASN A 66 1.02 -9.41 -7.31
N ILE A 67 0.44 -8.23 -7.07
CA ILE A 67 -0.18 -7.88 -5.78
C ILE A 67 -1.61 -7.44 -6.05
N GLN A 68 -2.57 -8.09 -5.41
CA GLN A 68 -3.98 -7.72 -5.42
C GLN A 68 -4.50 -7.51 -4.01
N ILE A 69 -4.96 -6.30 -3.71
CA ILE A 69 -5.53 -5.90 -2.42
C ILE A 69 -7.00 -5.54 -2.61
N ASN A 70 -7.88 -6.49 -2.31
CA ASN A 70 -9.33 -6.30 -2.33
C ASN A 70 -9.89 -6.03 -0.93
N GLY A 71 -9.20 -6.55 0.09
CA GLY A 71 -9.55 -6.42 1.49
C GLY A 71 -9.01 -5.14 2.14
N LYS A 72 -8.84 -5.18 3.47
CA LYS A 72 -8.44 -4.02 4.26
C LYS A 72 -7.01 -4.16 4.81
N VAL A 73 -6.25 -3.08 4.74
CA VAL A 73 -4.93 -2.92 5.35
C VAL A 73 -4.99 -1.73 6.29
N THR A 74 -4.82 -1.95 7.59
CA THR A 74 -4.92 -0.86 8.58
C THR A 74 -3.67 0.01 8.63
N GLY A 75 -2.54 -0.51 8.14
CA GLY A 75 -1.27 0.20 8.07
C GLY A 75 -0.90 0.65 6.66
N ASP A 76 0.40 0.75 6.42
CA ASP A 76 1.00 1.16 5.16
C ASP A 76 1.22 -0.06 4.23
N ILE A 77 1.29 0.20 2.92
CA ILE A 77 1.78 -0.78 1.94
C ILE A 77 3.11 -0.27 1.38
N ILE A 78 4.17 -1.08 1.53
CA ILE A 78 5.50 -0.82 0.98
C ILE A 78 5.89 -2.02 0.11
N ALA A 79 5.78 -1.88 -1.21
CA ALA A 79 5.96 -3.03 -2.09
C ALA A 79 6.63 -2.73 -3.43
N ILE A 80 7.36 -3.72 -3.96
CA ILE A 80 7.84 -3.72 -5.35
C ILE A 80 7.08 -4.82 -6.09
N THR A 81 6.49 -4.50 -7.23
CA THR A 81 5.72 -5.46 -8.01
C THR A 81 5.71 -5.21 -9.50
N GLN A 82 5.35 -6.18 -10.33
CA GLN A 82 5.12 -5.89 -11.75
C GLN A 82 3.70 -5.35 -11.96
N ASN A 83 2.71 -6.03 -11.36
CA ASN A 83 1.30 -5.68 -11.47
C ASN A 83 0.70 -5.44 -10.09
N LEU A 84 0.28 -4.20 -9.83
CA LEU A 84 -0.42 -3.80 -8.62
C LEU A 84 -1.91 -3.57 -8.93
N LYS A 85 -2.79 -4.21 -8.16
CA LYS A 85 -4.22 -3.90 -8.15
C LYS A 85 -4.70 -3.62 -6.73
N ILE A 86 -5.34 -2.48 -6.51
CA ILE A 86 -5.93 -2.13 -5.22
C ILE A 86 -7.37 -1.68 -5.44
N THR A 87 -8.33 -2.48 -4.97
CA THR A 87 -9.76 -2.14 -4.95
C THR A 87 -10.28 -1.96 -3.53
N GLY A 88 -9.54 -2.45 -2.53
CA GLY A 88 -9.87 -2.37 -1.11
C GLY A 88 -9.47 -1.06 -0.43
N GLN A 89 -9.31 -1.12 0.88
CA GLN A 89 -9.00 0.03 1.74
C GLN A 89 -7.59 -0.09 2.35
N VAL A 90 -6.82 0.99 2.27
CA VAL A 90 -5.54 1.16 2.94
C VAL A 90 -5.63 2.39 3.85
N ASN A 91 -5.61 2.19 5.17
CA ASN A 91 -5.71 3.31 6.13
C ASN A 91 -4.40 4.09 6.26
N GLY A 92 -3.30 3.49 5.82
CA GLY A 92 -1.99 4.11 5.78
C GLY A 92 -1.63 4.75 4.45
N ASN A 93 -0.34 4.79 4.20
CA ASN A 93 0.27 5.25 2.96
C ASN A 93 0.49 4.08 1.99
N LEU A 94 0.51 4.36 0.69
CA LEU A 94 1.04 3.47 -0.32
C LEU A 94 2.40 3.98 -0.79
N ARG A 95 3.43 3.14 -0.72
CA ARG A 95 4.76 3.39 -1.28
C ARG A 95 5.15 2.22 -2.16
N THR A 96 5.24 2.42 -3.47
CA THR A 96 5.43 1.29 -4.37
C THR A 96 6.19 1.63 -5.65
N VAL A 97 6.84 0.60 -6.19
CA VAL A 97 7.42 0.60 -7.53
C VAL A 97 6.71 -0.48 -8.33
N SER A 98 6.17 -0.15 -9.51
CA SER A 98 5.56 -1.16 -10.39
C SER A 98 5.61 -0.87 -11.88
N SER A 99 5.41 -1.88 -12.73
CA SER A 99 5.24 -1.66 -14.17
C SER A 99 3.83 -1.18 -14.49
N LEU A 100 2.82 -1.84 -13.91
CA LEU A 100 1.41 -1.52 -14.06
C LEU A 100 0.74 -1.39 -12.70
N SER A 101 0.00 -0.29 -12.51
CA SER A 101 -0.89 -0.11 -11.35
C SER A 101 -2.31 0.22 -11.78
N ASP A 102 -3.27 -0.47 -11.19
CA ASP A 102 -4.70 -0.14 -11.18
C ASP A 102 -5.16 0.04 -9.73
N ILE A 103 -5.29 1.31 -9.33
CA ILE A 103 -5.73 1.71 -8.00
C ILE A 103 -7.13 2.28 -8.15
N SER A 104 -8.12 1.54 -7.68
CA SER A 104 -9.54 1.92 -7.71
C SER A 104 -10.18 1.87 -6.30
N GLY A 105 -9.37 1.72 -5.26
CA GLY A 105 -9.78 1.69 -3.85
C GLY A 105 -9.47 2.98 -3.07
N ASN A 106 -9.63 2.92 -1.75
CA ASN A 106 -9.40 4.06 -0.86
C ASN A 106 -8.03 3.97 -0.19
N ILE A 107 -7.22 5.02 -0.29
CA ILE A 107 -5.95 5.16 0.43
C ILE A 107 -6.07 6.41 1.30
N GLU A 108 -6.15 6.25 2.61
CA GLU A 108 -6.52 7.35 3.53
C GLU A 108 -5.43 8.41 3.69
N LYS A 109 -4.17 8.07 3.42
CA LYS A 109 -3.03 9.01 3.52
C LYS A 109 -2.42 9.28 2.15
N ASN A 110 -1.10 9.15 2.04
CA ASN A 110 -0.34 9.56 0.86
C ASN A 110 -0.04 8.37 -0.05
N VAL A 111 0.13 8.66 -1.34
CA VAL A 111 0.63 7.72 -2.33
C VAL A 111 1.96 8.23 -2.88
N ASN A 112 2.97 7.37 -2.85
CA ASN A 112 4.26 7.58 -3.51
C ASN A 112 4.49 6.41 -4.45
N ILE A 113 4.46 6.67 -5.76
CA ILE A 113 4.49 5.59 -6.75
C ILE A 113 5.45 5.88 -7.89
N LEU A 114 6.24 4.88 -8.26
CA LEU A 114 7.05 4.90 -9.47
C LEU A 114 6.56 3.78 -10.38
N GLY A 115 6.29 4.07 -11.65
CA GLY A 115 5.95 3.01 -12.59
C GLY A 115 5.69 3.41 -14.02
N GLU A 116 5.58 2.44 -14.94
CA GLU A 116 5.40 2.76 -16.36
C GLU A 116 3.97 3.23 -16.64
N ASN A 117 2.97 2.45 -16.23
CA ASN A 117 1.56 2.71 -16.47
C ASN A 117 0.81 2.78 -15.14
N LEU A 118 0.35 3.97 -14.78
CA LEU A 118 -0.31 4.25 -13.51
C LEU A 118 -1.76 4.66 -13.79
N ILE A 119 -2.71 3.85 -13.32
CA ILE A 119 -4.14 4.13 -13.47
C ILE A 119 -4.74 4.27 -12.07
N PHE A 120 -5.32 5.43 -11.81
CA PHE A 120 -6.14 5.72 -10.64
C PHE A 120 -7.60 5.80 -11.11
N GLY A 121 -8.35 4.71 -10.93
CA GLY A 121 -9.72 4.57 -11.44
C GLY A 121 -10.71 5.56 -10.83
N GLU A 122 -11.93 5.63 -11.39
CA GLU A 122 -12.97 6.59 -10.96
C GLU A 122 -13.33 6.49 -9.47
N ASN A 123 -13.26 5.27 -8.92
CA ASN A 123 -13.55 5.00 -7.50
C ASN A 123 -12.35 5.23 -6.58
N SER A 124 -11.17 5.56 -7.12
CA SER A 124 -10.00 5.83 -6.29
C SER A 124 -10.18 7.09 -5.46
N ASN A 125 -9.81 7.02 -4.18
CA ASN A 125 -9.81 8.17 -3.29
C ASN A 125 -8.50 8.20 -2.50
N ILE A 126 -7.69 9.23 -2.76
CA ILE A 126 -6.45 9.51 -2.04
C ILE A 126 -6.72 10.60 -1.01
N GLY A 127 -6.59 10.25 0.27
CA GLY A 127 -6.98 11.12 1.38
C GLY A 127 -6.03 12.28 1.63
N GLN A 128 -4.79 12.20 1.16
CA GLN A 128 -3.79 13.26 1.22
C GLN A 128 -3.11 13.42 -0.14
N ASP A 129 -1.78 13.47 -0.20
CA ASP A 129 -1.02 13.85 -1.38
C ASP A 129 -0.68 12.62 -2.25
N LEU A 130 -0.59 12.84 -3.56
CA LEU A 130 -0.11 11.87 -4.53
C LEU A 130 1.18 12.38 -5.18
N MET A 131 2.28 11.69 -4.93
CA MET A 131 3.55 11.87 -5.62
C MET A 131 3.80 10.70 -6.57
N PHE A 132 4.02 10.97 -7.85
CA PHE A 132 4.26 9.93 -8.84
C PHE A 132 5.40 10.24 -9.82
N LEU A 133 6.03 9.18 -10.31
CA LEU A 133 6.90 9.20 -11.48
C LEU A 133 6.45 8.10 -12.42
N GLY A 134 6.12 8.43 -13.67
CA GLY A 134 5.79 7.39 -14.64
C GLY A 134 5.89 7.75 -16.11
N VAL A 135 5.47 6.84 -16.98
CA VAL A 135 5.47 7.08 -18.44
C VAL A 135 4.09 7.52 -18.88
N ASN A 136 3.07 6.73 -18.55
CA ASN A 136 1.66 7.03 -18.78
C ASN A 136 0.95 7.05 -17.43
N SER A 137 0.24 8.13 -17.13
CA SER A 137 -0.48 8.27 -15.85
C SER A 137 -1.88 8.81 -16.08
N GLU A 138 -2.87 8.08 -15.60
CA GLU A 138 -4.29 8.42 -15.71
C GLU A 138 -4.91 8.56 -14.32
N PHE A 139 -5.50 9.73 -14.06
CA PHE A 139 -6.12 10.08 -12.79
C PHE A 139 -7.60 10.37 -12.99
N ASN A 140 -8.45 9.38 -12.71
CA ASN A 140 -9.90 9.46 -12.87
C ASN A 140 -10.66 9.63 -11.55
N GLY A 141 -10.03 9.34 -10.41
CA GLY A 141 -10.65 9.44 -9.09
C GLY A 141 -10.39 10.77 -8.36
N LYS A 142 -10.42 10.72 -7.04
CA LYS A 142 -10.29 11.90 -6.17
C LYS A 142 -8.96 11.93 -5.43
N ILE A 143 -8.32 13.09 -5.40
CA ILE A 143 -7.14 13.40 -4.59
C ILE A 143 -7.48 14.59 -3.71
N LYS A 144 -7.57 14.38 -2.39
CA LYS A 144 -7.89 15.45 -1.42
C LYS A 144 -6.71 16.38 -1.13
N GLY A 145 -5.50 15.92 -1.41
CA GLY A 145 -4.28 16.68 -1.24
C GLY A 145 -3.76 17.25 -2.55
N ASN A 146 -2.45 17.41 -2.60
CA ASN A 146 -1.70 17.88 -3.74
C ASN A 146 -1.37 16.73 -4.70
N LEU A 147 -1.27 17.04 -5.99
CA LEU A 147 -0.74 16.14 -7.01
C LEU A 147 0.63 16.62 -7.46
N HIS A 148 1.66 15.81 -7.24
CA HIS A 148 3.03 16.08 -7.66
C HIS A 148 3.53 14.96 -8.56
N GLY A 149 4.20 15.27 -9.66
CA GLY A 149 4.87 14.22 -10.40
C GLY A 149 5.39 14.57 -11.77
N GLN A 150 5.91 13.55 -12.43
CA GLN A 150 6.44 13.64 -13.78
C GLN A 150 6.00 12.45 -14.60
N ALA A 151 5.54 12.70 -15.83
CA ALA A 151 5.35 11.66 -16.82
C ALA A 151 5.35 12.21 -18.25
N ASN A 152 5.45 11.29 -19.23
CA ASN A 152 5.40 11.64 -20.65
C ASN A 152 3.96 11.96 -21.08
N ASN A 153 3.00 11.14 -20.64
CA ASN A 153 1.59 11.32 -20.91
C ASN A 153 0.82 11.33 -19.59
N ILE A 154 0.05 12.39 -19.36
CA ILE A 154 -0.81 12.54 -18.18
C ILE A 154 -2.23 12.84 -18.65
N LEU A 155 -3.19 12.08 -18.15
CA LEU A 155 -4.61 12.34 -18.32
C LEU A 155 -5.26 12.50 -16.94
N ILE A 156 -5.95 13.62 -16.73
CA ILE A 156 -6.67 13.90 -15.49
C ILE A 156 -8.14 14.11 -15.84
N ARG A 157 -9.01 13.23 -15.35
CA ARG A 157 -10.48 13.34 -15.45
C ARG A 157 -11.15 13.48 -14.09
N GLY A 158 -10.39 13.17 -13.03
CA GLY A 158 -10.81 13.24 -11.65
C GLY A 158 -10.73 14.63 -11.02
N SER A 159 -10.80 14.68 -9.69
CA SER A 159 -10.70 15.92 -8.92
C SER A 159 -9.45 15.94 -8.03
N ILE A 160 -8.75 17.08 -8.02
CA ILE A 160 -7.67 17.39 -7.09
C ILE A 160 -8.12 18.59 -6.26
N GLU A 161 -8.17 18.45 -4.93
CA GLU A 161 -8.70 19.50 -4.04
C GLU A 161 -7.66 20.58 -3.69
N LYS A 162 -6.37 20.33 -3.92
CA LYS A 162 -5.28 21.28 -3.71
C LYS A 162 -4.44 21.49 -4.97
N ASP A 163 -3.14 21.70 -4.82
CA ASP A 163 -2.26 22.12 -5.91
C ASP A 163 -1.86 20.96 -6.83
N VAL A 164 -1.62 21.29 -8.10
CA VAL A 164 -1.12 20.37 -9.13
C VAL A 164 0.23 20.87 -9.62
N ASN A 165 1.29 20.10 -9.35
CA ASN A 165 2.67 20.40 -9.71
C ASN A 165 3.23 19.28 -10.59
N LEU A 166 3.20 19.49 -11.91
CA LEU A 166 3.60 18.48 -12.90
C LEU A 166 4.80 18.93 -13.71
N VAL A 167 5.77 18.04 -13.87
CA VAL A 167 6.83 18.17 -14.86
C VAL A 167 6.46 17.32 -16.08
N LEU A 168 6.35 17.96 -17.23
CA LEU A 168 6.05 17.28 -18.50
C LEU A 168 7.32 17.26 -19.34
N ASP A 169 7.78 16.07 -19.72
CA ASP A 169 8.96 15.97 -20.58
C ASP A 169 8.60 16.35 -22.02
N GLN A 170 9.17 17.45 -22.52
CA GLN A 170 8.88 17.98 -23.86
C GLN A 170 9.66 17.25 -24.97
N ILE A 171 9.67 15.92 -25.00
CA ILE A 171 10.28 15.18 -26.13
C ILE A 171 9.25 14.98 -27.24
N LYS A 172 8.82 16.09 -27.87
CA LYS A 172 8.26 16.13 -29.24
C LYS A 172 8.00 17.57 -29.73
N ARG A 173 9.06 18.37 -29.83
CA ARG A 173 9.15 19.40 -30.89
C ARG A 173 10.16 18.94 -31.94
N LYS A 174 9.84 17.87 -32.67
CA LYS A 174 10.41 17.71 -34.01
C LYS A 174 9.68 18.72 -34.89
N LYS A 175 10.27 19.91 -35.05
CA LYS A 175 9.91 20.82 -36.14
C LYS A 175 10.13 20.04 -37.43
N TYR A 176 9.07 19.83 -38.20
CA TYR A 176 9.18 19.62 -39.64
C TYR A 176 9.27 21.00 -40.30
#